data_AF-X1T118-F1
#
_entry.id   AF-X1T118-F1
#
_cell.length_a   1.000
_cell.length_b   1.000
_cell.length_c   1.000
_cell.angle_alpha   90.00
_cell.angle_beta   90.00
_cell.angle_gamma   90.00
#
_symmetry.space_group_name_H-M   'P 1'
#
loop_
_entity.id
_entity.type
_entity.pdbx_description
1 polymer ?
#
loop_
_entity_poly.entity_id
_entity_poly.type
_entity_poly.pdbx_seq_one_letter_code
_entity_poly.pdbx_strand_id
1 'polypeptide(L)'
;IRSTGEYLANHQVKYLTVYGFSTENWNRPPGELEVLFHLFTEILNKEAPELNRRGVKIRHLGRLDGLPPDMQMALNRAVELTSDNTSMTLSFAVNYGGRQEILDAVGQLVKEVSLSKAVRLIVDEEATLPEIDEKSFSHYLYTDGIPDIDLLIRTGGELRLSNFLIWQTAYSEYYFTPVLW
;
A
#
# COMPACT_ATOMS: atom_id res chain seq x y z
N ILE A 1 5.82 15.84 0.50
CA ILE A 1 6.09 14.52 -0.14
C ILE A 1 7.41 14.53 -0.91
N ARG A 2 7.54 15.28 -2.03
CA ARG A 2 8.76 15.25 -2.86
C ARG A 2 10.04 15.51 -2.05
N SER A 3 10.08 16.61 -1.29
CA SER A 3 11.22 16.97 -0.43
C SER A 3 11.56 15.89 0.60
N THR A 4 10.54 15.30 1.24
CA THR A 4 10.70 14.19 2.17
C THR A 4 11.27 12.95 1.48
N GLY A 5 10.75 12.56 0.32
CA GLY A 5 11.24 11.43 -0.44
C GLY A 5 12.68 11.61 -0.92
N GLU A 6 13.03 12.82 -1.36
CA GLU A 6 14.40 13.22 -1.70
C GLU A 6 15.35 13.10 -0.52
N TYR A 7 14.96 13.68 0.62
CA TYR A 7 15.75 13.63 1.83
C TYR A 7 16.01 12.19 2.25
N LEU A 8 14.96 11.34 2.31
CA LEU A 8 15.08 9.94 2.72
C LEU A 8 15.92 9.13 1.73
N ALA A 9 15.77 9.36 0.42
CA ALA A 9 16.57 8.70 -0.61
C ALA A 9 18.07 9.05 -0.47
N ASN A 10 18.40 10.30 -0.17
CA ASN A 10 19.78 10.73 0.08
C ASN A 10 20.37 10.12 1.35
N HIS A 11 19.52 9.70 2.29
CA HIS A 11 19.90 8.96 3.50
C HIS A 11 19.74 7.44 3.35
N GLN A 12 19.69 6.94 2.12
CA GLN A 12 19.70 5.50 1.77
C GLN A 12 18.49 4.70 2.29
N VAL A 13 17.39 5.37 2.66
CA VAL A 13 16.14 4.70 2.98
C VAL A 13 15.62 4.02 1.71
N LYS A 14 15.32 2.72 1.79
CA LYS A 14 14.93 1.90 0.62
C LYS A 14 13.42 1.82 0.40
N TYR A 15 12.64 2.01 1.45
CA TYR A 15 11.19 1.90 1.40
C TYR A 15 10.56 3.10 2.09
N LEU A 16 9.62 3.74 1.40
CA LEU A 16 8.80 4.81 1.94
C LEU A 16 7.34 4.52 1.60
N THR A 17 6.49 4.40 2.62
CA THR A 17 5.05 4.29 2.43
C THR A 17 4.36 5.53 2.95
N VAL A 18 3.57 6.20 2.10
CA VAL A 18 2.84 7.43 2.44
C VAL A 18 1.34 7.15 2.46
N TYR A 19 0.67 7.58 3.54
CA TYR A 19 -0.78 7.45 3.64
C TYR A 19 -1.48 8.60 2.92
N GLY A 20 -1.93 8.36 1.69
CA GLY A 20 -2.59 9.37 0.85
C GLY A 20 -4.09 9.47 1.10
N PHE A 21 -4.80 8.34 1.13
CA PHE A 21 -6.26 8.31 1.31
C PHE A 21 -6.71 7.03 2.02
N SER A 22 -7.39 7.18 3.15
CA SER A 22 -7.94 6.07 3.93
C SER A 22 -9.33 5.64 3.46
N THR A 23 -9.72 4.41 3.75
CA THR A 23 -11.12 3.94 3.58
C THR A 23 -12.12 4.80 4.35
N GLU A 24 -11.72 5.37 5.48
CA GLU A 24 -12.57 6.22 6.31
C GLU A 24 -12.78 7.61 5.70
N ASN A 25 -11.94 8.03 4.75
CA ASN A 25 -12.08 9.33 4.08
C ASN A 25 -13.25 9.38 3.10
N TRP A 26 -13.84 8.25 2.71
CA TRP A 26 -15.08 8.24 1.91
C TRP A 26 -16.27 8.93 2.59
N ASN A 27 -16.21 9.16 3.91
CA ASN A 27 -17.23 9.90 4.65
C ASN A 27 -17.14 11.44 4.47
N ARG A 28 -16.15 11.94 3.71
CA ARG A 28 -15.99 13.37 3.42
C ARG A 28 -17.04 13.86 2.42
N PRO A 29 -17.34 15.17 2.38
CA PRO A 29 -18.26 15.73 1.39
C PRO A 29 -17.82 15.40 -0.06
N PRO A 30 -18.76 15.08 -0.98
CA PRO A 30 -18.42 14.68 -2.35
C PRO A 30 -17.53 15.67 -3.11
N GLY A 31 -17.74 16.98 -2.94
CA GLY A 31 -16.91 18.00 -3.59
C GLY A 31 -15.47 18.03 -3.06
N GLU A 32 -15.23 17.67 -1.80
CA GLU A 32 -13.87 17.54 -1.26
C GLU A 32 -13.16 16.32 -1.85
N LEU A 33 -13.89 15.21 -2.02
CA LEU A 33 -13.37 13.99 -2.63
C LEU A 33 -12.95 14.22 -4.08
N GLU A 34 -13.78 14.91 -4.87
CA GLU A 34 -13.50 15.22 -6.27
C GLU A 34 -12.21 16.05 -6.40
N VAL A 35 -12.09 17.13 -5.63
CA VAL A 35 -10.89 17.99 -5.62
C VAL A 35 -9.65 17.20 -5.20
N LEU A 36 -9.77 16.34 -4.20
CA LEU A 36 -8.66 15.55 -3.69
C LEU A 36 -8.15 14.54 -4.73
N PHE A 37 -9.04 13.81 -5.39
CA PHE A 37 -8.66 12.84 -6.41
C PHE A 37 -8.12 13.51 -7.68
N HIS A 38 -8.69 14.66 -8.07
CA HIS A 38 -8.13 15.47 -9.15
C HIS A 38 -6.69 15.88 -8.84
N LEU A 39 -6.45 16.44 -7.65
CA LEU A 39 -5.11 16.84 -7.22
C LEU A 39 -4.13 15.65 -7.18
N PHE A 40 -4.56 14.49 -6.67
CA PHE A 40 -3.72 13.29 -6.64
C PHE A 40 -3.36 12.81 -8.05
N THR A 41 -4.32 12.83 -8.96
CA THR A 41 -4.12 12.46 -10.37
C THR A 41 -3.12 13.39 -11.04
N GLU A 42 -3.25 14.71 -10.86
CA GLU A 42 -2.32 15.69 -11.40
C GLU A 42 -0.90 15.54 -10.84
N ILE A 43 -0.78 15.39 -9.52
CA ILE A 43 0.52 15.18 -8.86
C ILE A 43 1.16 13.90 -9.41
N LEU A 44 0.43 12.80 -9.47
CA LEU A 44 1.01 11.53 -9.91
C LEU A 44 1.49 11.60 -11.37
N ASN A 45 0.68 12.17 -12.27
CA ASN A 45 1.05 12.35 -13.68
C ASN A 45 2.29 13.25 -13.85
N LYS A 46 2.43 14.26 -13.00
CA LYS A 46 3.57 15.18 -13.02
C LYS A 46 4.84 14.56 -12.42
N GLU A 47 4.70 13.85 -11.30
CA GLU A 47 5.83 13.37 -10.49
C GLU A 47 6.38 12.02 -10.96
N ALA A 48 5.53 11.12 -11.49
CA ALA A 48 5.96 9.77 -11.87
C ALA A 48 7.11 9.74 -12.90
N PRO A 49 7.14 10.58 -13.96
CA PRO A 49 8.27 10.62 -14.89
C PRO A 49 9.59 11.05 -14.23
N GLU A 50 9.54 11.95 -13.25
CA GLU A 50 10.72 12.40 -12.52
C GLU A 50 11.21 11.33 -11.54
N LEU A 51 10.30 10.70 -10.82
CA LEU A 51 10.61 9.55 -9.96
C LEU A 51 11.22 8.40 -10.79
N ASN A 52 10.71 8.18 -12.00
CA ASN A 52 11.27 7.18 -12.91
C ASN A 52 12.73 7.48 -13.30
N ARG A 53 13.03 8.73 -13.69
CA ARG A 53 14.40 9.17 -14.01
C ARG A 53 15.38 8.95 -12.85
N ARG A 54 14.88 8.94 -11.62
CA ARG A 54 15.66 8.74 -10.40
C ARG A 54 15.70 7.29 -9.93
N GLY A 55 15.14 6.37 -10.72
CA GLY A 55 15.09 4.95 -10.40
C GLY A 55 14.21 4.63 -9.19
N VAL A 56 13.20 5.43 -8.90
CA VAL A 56 12.22 5.16 -7.82
C VAL A 56 11.10 4.30 -8.37
N LYS A 57 10.81 3.19 -7.70
CA LYS A 57 9.69 2.29 -7.99
C LYS A 57 8.45 2.74 -7.25
N ILE A 58 7.37 3.03 -7.97
CA ILE A 58 6.09 3.37 -7.37
C ILE A 58 5.28 2.10 -7.15
N ARG A 59 4.66 1.98 -5.98
CA ARG A 59 3.65 0.97 -5.68
C ARG A 59 2.37 1.62 -5.18
N HIS A 60 1.23 1.01 -5.51
CA HIS A 60 -0.05 1.35 -4.90
C HIS A 60 -0.38 0.32 -3.82
N LEU A 61 -0.84 0.78 -2.67
CA LEU A 61 -1.40 -0.06 -1.60
C LEU A 61 -2.86 0.35 -1.39
N GLY A 62 -3.77 -0.62 -1.33
CA GLY A 62 -5.21 -0.38 -1.21
C GLY A 62 -5.99 -0.89 -2.40
N ARG A 63 -7.28 -0.55 -2.47
CA ARG A 63 -8.17 -1.00 -3.53
C ARG A 63 -8.24 0.02 -4.67
N LEU A 64 -7.96 -0.43 -5.90
CA LEU A 64 -8.24 0.36 -7.10
C LEU A 64 -9.75 0.51 -7.32
N ASP A 65 -10.50 -0.56 -7.03
CA ASP A 65 -11.96 -0.54 -7.09
C ASP A 65 -12.54 0.55 -6.20
N GLY A 66 -13.42 1.37 -6.78
CA GLY A 66 -14.05 2.50 -6.12
C GLY A 66 -13.33 3.84 -6.31
N LEU A 67 -12.08 3.86 -6.77
CA LEU A 67 -11.41 5.11 -7.16
C LEU A 67 -11.99 5.66 -8.47
N PRO A 68 -11.96 6.99 -8.70
CA PRO A 68 -12.31 7.57 -10.00
C PRO A 68 -11.47 6.97 -11.14
N PRO A 69 -12.03 6.75 -12.34
CA PRO A 69 -11.32 6.12 -13.46
C PRO A 69 -9.97 6.79 -13.80
N ASP A 70 -9.92 8.13 -13.80
CA ASP A 70 -8.71 8.88 -14.10
C ASP A 70 -7.59 8.62 -13.08
N MET A 71 -7.96 8.47 -11.80
CA MET A 71 -7.02 8.13 -10.73
C MET A 71 -6.51 6.70 -10.87
N GLN A 72 -7.38 5.74 -11.21
CA GLN A 72 -6.97 4.35 -11.48
C GLN A 72 -5.98 4.28 -12.64
N MET A 73 -6.27 5.00 -13.74
CA MET A 73 -5.39 5.07 -14.91
C MET A 73 -4.03 5.69 -14.56
N ALA A 74 -4.02 6.78 -13.79
CA ALA A 74 -2.78 7.43 -13.37
C ALA A 74 -1.94 6.52 -12.46
N LEU A 75 -2.56 5.83 -11.49
CA LEU A 75 -1.88 4.84 -10.64
C LEU A 75 -1.26 3.72 -11.44
N ASN A 76 -2.04 3.07 -12.30
CA ASN A 76 -1.56 1.96 -13.13
C ASN A 76 -0.39 2.40 -14.01
N ARG A 77 -0.51 3.55 -14.67
CA ARG A 77 0.56 4.10 -15.51
C ARG A 77 1.83 4.39 -14.71
N ALA A 78 1.71 4.97 -13.51
CA ALA A 78 2.87 5.28 -12.68
C ALA A 78 3.58 4.03 -12.16
N VAL A 79 2.81 3.01 -11.74
CA VAL A 79 3.34 1.71 -11.30
C VAL A 79 4.04 0.99 -12.45
N GLU A 80 3.40 0.93 -13.63
CA GLU A 80 3.98 0.29 -14.81
C GLU A 80 5.27 1.00 -15.27
N LEU A 81 5.23 2.33 -15.40
CA LEU A 81 6.37 3.16 -15.82
C LEU A 81 7.62 2.95 -14.95
N THR A 82 7.44 2.63 -13.67
CA THR A 82 8.50 2.55 -12.67
C THR A 82 8.77 1.12 -12.18
N SER A 83 8.22 0.12 -12.84
CA SER A 83 8.21 -1.28 -12.35
C SER A 83 9.60 -1.91 -12.19
N ASP A 84 10.53 -1.57 -13.09
CA ASP A 84 11.92 -2.08 -13.13
C ASP A 84 12.90 -1.30 -12.25
N ASN A 85 12.43 -0.26 -11.57
CA ASN A 85 13.27 0.61 -10.76
C ASN A 85 13.68 -0.05 -9.43
N THR A 86 14.88 0.28 -8.95
CA THR A 86 15.49 -0.39 -7.79
C THR A 86 16.13 0.55 -6.76
N SER A 87 16.14 1.87 -6.98
CA SER A 87 16.80 2.84 -6.09
C SER A 87 16.10 2.92 -4.73
N MET A 88 14.78 3.10 -4.76
CA MET A 88 13.86 3.18 -3.62
C MET A 88 12.47 2.71 -4.08
N THR A 89 11.72 2.07 -3.20
CA THR A 89 10.28 1.81 -3.39
C THR A 89 9.47 2.87 -2.65
N LEU A 90 8.66 3.63 -3.39
CA LEU A 90 7.69 4.59 -2.87
C LEU A 90 6.28 4.03 -3.02
N SER A 91 5.71 3.59 -1.90
CA SER A 91 4.34 3.09 -1.83
C SER A 91 3.36 4.21 -1.49
N PHE A 92 2.32 4.37 -2.29
CA PHE A 92 1.18 5.24 -1.98
C PHE A 92 0.00 4.39 -1.50
N ALA A 93 -0.37 4.58 -0.23
CA ALA A 93 -1.57 3.98 0.33
C ALA A 93 -2.78 4.86 0.02
N VAL A 94 -3.57 4.46 -0.97
CA VAL A 94 -4.73 5.20 -1.48
C VAL A 94 -5.93 4.26 -1.53
N ASN A 95 -7.04 4.69 -0.94
CA ASN A 95 -8.19 3.81 -0.66
C ASN A 95 -7.73 2.57 0.14
N TYR A 96 -6.92 2.84 1.17
CA TYR A 96 -6.27 1.84 2.01
C TYR A 96 -6.89 1.82 3.40
N GLY A 97 -6.99 0.63 3.99
CA GLY A 97 -7.23 0.44 5.42
C GLY A 97 -6.71 -0.93 5.84
N GLY A 98 -5.92 -1.01 6.91
CA GLY A 98 -5.24 -2.23 7.34
C GLY A 98 -6.20 -3.37 7.67
N ARG A 99 -7.35 -3.07 8.26
CA ARG A 99 -8.41 -4.08 8.45
C ARG A 99 -8.94 -4.61 7.11
N GLN A 100 -9.10 -3.74 6.11
CA GLN A 100 -9.58 -4.16 4.80
C GLN A 100 -8.52 -4.97 4.06
N GLU A 101 -7.24 -4.61 4.17
CA GLU A 101 -6.11 -5.38 3.65
C GLU A 101 -6.12 -6.82 4.20
N ILE A 102 -6.30 -6.99 5.51
CA ILE A 102 -6.36 -8.33 6.13
C ILE A 102 -7.56 -9.14 5.59
N LEU A 103 -8.73 -8.51 5.45
CA LEU A 103 -9.91 -9.19 4.88
C LEU A 103 -9.69 -9.60 3.41
N ASP A 104 -9.02 -8.75 2.63
CA ASP A 104 -8.70 -9.06 1.23
C ASP A 104 -7.68 -10.18 1.13
N ALA A 105 -6.65 -10.17 1.99
CA ALA A 105 -5.65 -11.22 2.10
C ALA A 105 -6.29 -12.57 2.45
N VAL A 106 -7.15 -12.61 3.47
CA VAL A 106 -7.92 -13.81 3.83
C VAL A 106 -8.82 -14.26 2.68
N GLY A 107 -9.48 -13.33 1.98
CA GLY A 107 -10.29 -13.64 0.81
C GLY A 107 -9.50 -14.29 -0.32
N GLN A 108 -8.25 -13.85 -0.56
CA GLN A 108 -7.34 -14.46 -1.53
C GLN A 108 -6.88 -15.84 -1.09
N LEU A 109 -6.45 -15.98 0.16
CA LEU A 109 -6.04 -17.26 0.76
C LEU A 109 -7.16 -18.30 0.64
N VAL A 110 -8.41 -17.94 1.00
CA VAL A 110 -9.56 -18.86 0.91
C VAL A 110 -9.82 -19.30 -0.53
N LYS A 111 -9.70 -18.39 -1.52
CA LYS A 111 -9.85 -18.73 -2.94
C LYS A 111 -8.77 -19.71 -3.40
N GLU A 112 -7.51 -19.46 -3.04
CA GLU A 112 -6.38 -20.33 -3.39
C GLU A 112 -6.51 -21.72 -2.74
N VAL A 113 -6.85 -21.77 -1.45
CA VAL A 113 -7.11 -23.01 -0.71
C VAL A 113 -8.27 -23.79 -1.32
N SER A 114 -9.35 -23.11 -1.72
CA SER A 114 -10.51 -23.78 -2.33
C SER A 114 -10.18 -24.38 -3.69
N LEU A 115 -9.41 -23.65 -4.52
CA LEU A 115 -8.93 -24.16 -5.81
C LEU A 115 -7.94 -25.32 -5.63
N SER A 116 -6.97 -25.18 -4.72
CA SER A 116 -5.98 -26.23 -4.47
C SER A 116 -6.61 -27.48 -3.86
N LYS A 117 -7.60 -27.35 -2.97
CA LYS A 117 -8.38 -28.47 -2.46
C LYS A 117 -9.20 -29.14 -3.55
N ALA A 118 -9.87 -28.38 -4.42
CA ALA A 118 -10.62 -28.95 -5.54
C ALA A 118 -9.71 -29.77 -6.47
N VAL A 119 -8.50 -29.28 -6.77
CA VAL A 119 -7.50 -30.01 -7.55
C VAL A 119 -6.96 -31.22 -6.78
N ARG A 120 -6.67 -31.08 -5.48
CA ARG A 120 -6.13 -32.17 -4.65
C ARG A 120 -7.13 -33.30 -4.46
N LEU A 121 -8.42 -33.02 -4.24
CA LEU A 121 -9.46 -34.06 -4.15
C LEU A 121 -9.62 -34.88 -5.45
N ILE A 122 -9.17 -34.36 -6.61
CA ILE A 122 -9.12 -35.13 -7.86
C ILE A 122 -7.93 -36.13 -7.85
N VAL A 123 -6.88 -35.85 -7.08
CA VAL A 123 -5.60 -36.58 -7.09
C VAL A 123 -5.40 -37.47 -5.86
N ASP A 124 -5.86 -37.03 -4.68
CA ASP A 124 -5.75 -37.69 -3.38
C ASP A 124 -6.78 -37.11 -2.39
N GLU A 125 -7.71 -37.94 -1.90
CA GLU A 125 -8.75 -37.54 -0.94
C GLU A 125 -8.21 -37.23 0.47
N GLU A 126 -7.00 -37.70 0.84
CA GLU A 126 -6.42 -37.51 2.18
C GLU A 126 -5.51 -36.27 2.29
N ALA A 127 -5.42 -35.46 1.23
CA ALA A 127 -4.52 -34.32 1.20
C ALA A 127 -4.89 -33.25 2.25
N THR A 128 -4.05 -33.09 3.27
CA THR A 128 -4.15 -32.01 4.27
C THR A 128 -3.73 -30.66 3.69
N LEU A 129 -4.36 -29.60 4.16
CA LEU A 129 -3.96 -28.22 3.82
C LEU A 129 -2.65 -27.87 4.52
N PRO A 130 -1.76 -27.12 3.86
CA PRO A 130 -0.55 -26.61 4.50
C PRO A 130 -0.93 -25.69 5.67
N GLU A 131 -0.11 -25.74 6.73
CA GLU A 131 -0.20 -24.79 7.83
C GLU A 131 0.11 -23.37 7.33
N ILE A 132 -0.63 -22.38 7.81
CA ILE A 132 -0.43 -20.96 7.48
C ILE A 132 0.28 -20.31 8.66
N ASP A 133 1.37 -19.63 8.36
CA ASP A 133 2.19 -18.85 9.29
C ASP A 133 2.25 -17.37 8.84
N GLU A 134 2.89 -16.52 9.65
CA GLU A 134 3.02 -15.09 9.34
C GLU A 134 3.73 -14.83 8.00
N LYS A 135 4.74 -15.64 7.69
CA LYS A 135 5.53 -15.50 6.47
C LYS A 135 4.70 -15.81 5.23
N SER A 136 4.02 -16.96 5.22
CA SER A 136 3.13 -17.35 4.12
C SER A 136 1.93 -16.40 4.01
N PHE A 137 1.38 -15.91 5.12
CA PHE A 137 0.30 -14.94 5.11
C PHE A 137 0.71 -13.57 4.52
N SER A 138 1.96 -13.14 4.73
CA SER A 138 2.47 -11.85 4.24
C SER A 138 2.40 -11.69 2.72
N HIS A 139 2.41 -12.80 1.97
CA HIS A 139 2.29 -12.80 0.52
C HIS A 139 0.91 -12.37 0.01
N TYR A 140 -0.12 -12.42 0.86
CA TYR A 140 -1.48 -12.01 0.50
C TYR A 140 -1.77 -10.54 0.84
N LEU A 141 -0.87 -9.87 1.57
CA LEU A 141 -1.00 -8.45 1.91
C LEU A 141 -0.63 -7.58 0.70
N TYR A 142 -1.11 -6.33 0.65
CA TYR A 142 -0.75 -5.42 -0.43
C TYR A 142 0.76 -5.09 -0.43
N THR A 143 1.40 -5.29 0.72
CA THR A 143 2.83 -5.10 0.96
C THR A 143 3.69 -6.31 0.61
N ASP A 144 3.19 -7.32 -0.10
CA ASP A 144 4.01 -8.46 -0.51
C ASP A 144 5.33 -8.01 -1.18
N GLY A 145 6.45 -8.59 -0.75
CA GLY A 145 7.80 -8.20 -1.18
C GLY A 145 8.32 -6.85 -0.63
N ILE A 146 7.62 -6.23 0.32
CA ILE A 146 8.08 -5.06 1.10
C ILE A 146 8.42 -5.56 2.52
N PRO A 147 9.57 -5.16 3.11
CA PRO A 147 9.88 -5.49 4.49
C PRO A 147 8.91 -4.83 5.48
N ASP A 148 8.96 -5.29 6.73
CA ASP A 148 8.25 -4.66 7.84
C ASP A 148 8.67 -3.19 8.02
N ILE A 149 7.82 -2.43 8.70
CA ILE A 149 8.07 -1.01 8.96
C ILE A 149 8.97 -0.88 10.19
N ASP A 150 10.14 -0.27 10.02
CA ASP A 150 11.02 0.06 11.15
C ASP A 150 10.49 1.26 11.94
N LEU A 151 9.99 2.29 11.23
CA LEU A 151 9.59 3.58 11.81
C LEU A 151 8.30 4.10 11.17
N LEU A 152 7.27 4.32 12.00
CA LEU A 152 6.06 5.03 11.62
C LEU A 152 6.12 6.48 12.12
N ILE A 153 5.98 7.42 11.19
CA ILE A 153 5.92 8.86 11.48
C ILE A 153 4.49 9.36 11.31
N ARG A 154 3.95 10.05 12.32
CA ARG A 154 2.66 10.74 12.24
C ARG A 154 2.75 12.20 12.65
N THR A 155 2.37 13.08 11.73
CA THR A 155 2.27 14.53 11.91
C THR A 155 0.90 14.95 12.44
N GLY A 156 0.78 16.22 12.84
CA GLY A 156 -0.49 16.82 13.29
C GLY A 156 -0.88 16.57 14.74
N GLY A 157 -0.02 15.98 15.56
CA GLY A 157 -0.19 15.85 17.01
C GLY A 157 -1.11 14.71 17.48
N GLU A 158 -1.69 13.96 16.55
CA GLU A 158 -2.63 12.89 16.83
C GLU A 158 -1.90 11.58 17.21
N LEU A 159 -2.17 11.04 18.40
CA LEU A 159 -1.56 9.79 18.90
C LEU A 159 -2.41 8.56 18.57
N ARG A 160 -2.45 8.17 17.30
CA ARG A 160 -3.19 6.98 16.83
C ARG A 160 -2.65 6.45 15.50
N LEU A 161 -2.96 5.20 15.17
CA LEU A 161 -2.63 4.60 13.87
C LEU A 161 -3.60 5.01 12.75
N SER A 162 -4.88 5.19 13.07
CA SER A 162 -5.94 5.40 12.08
C SER A 162 -6.00 4.33 10.98
N ASN A 163 -5.95 3.05 11.39
CA ASN A 163 -6.08 1.91 10.48
C ASN A 163 -4.98 1.84 9.40
N PHE A 164 -3.80 2.42 9.65
CA PHE A 164 -2.66 2.41 8.73
C PHE A 164 -1.69 1.27 9.07
N LEU A 165 -1.35 0.43 8.09
CA LEU A 165 -0.32 -0.62 8.16
C LEU A 165 -0.36 -1.47 9.45
N ILE A 166 -1.55 -1.94 9.85
CA ILE A 166 -1.75 -2.61 11.15
C ILE A 166 -0.86 -3.84 11.31
N TRP A 167 -0.72 -4.65 10.26
CA TRP A 167 0.10 -5.84 10.29
C TRP A 167 1.60 -5.48 10.27
N GLN A 168 1.97 -4.61 9.35
CA GLN A 168 3.37 -4.29 9.03
C GLN A 168 4.04 -3.43 10.12
N THR A 169 3.25 -2.85 11.04
CA THR A 169 3.73 -1.99 12.12
C THR A 169 3.76 -2.64 13.50
N ALA A 170 3.58 -3.96 13.56
CA ALA A 170 3.53 -4.72 14.81
C ALA A 170 4.77 -4.51 15.70
N TYR A 171 5.95 -4.29 15.10
CA TYR A 171 7.22 -4.08 15.80
C TYR A 171 7.89 -2.74 15.49
N SER A 172 7.16 -1.79 14.88
CA SER A 172 7.73 -0.48 14.53
C SER A 172 8.01 0.39 15.74
N GLU A 173 9.00 1.26 15.60
CA GLU A 173 9.08 2.49 16.38
C GLU A 173 8.03 3.49 15.89
N TYR A 174 7.51 4.29 16.83
CA TYR A 174 6.48 5.28 16.56
C TYR A 174 6.97 6.68 16.91
N TYR A 175 6.99 7.56 15.91
CA TYR A 175 7.32 8.96 16.09
C TYR A 175 6.10 9.85 15.79
N PHE A 176 5.60 10.52 16.82
CA PHE A 176 4.49 11.47 16.71
C PHE A 176 5.00 12.90 16.87
N THR A 177 4.53 13.80 16.03
CA THR A 177 4.90 15.23 16.10
C THR A 177 3.70 16.14 15.92
N PRO A 178 3.62 17.27 16.65
CA PRO A 178 2.57 18.28 16.46
C PRO A 178 2.74 19.10 15.17
N VAL A 179 3.87 19.01 14.48
CA VAL A 179 4.12 19.72 13.21
C VAL A 179 3.10 19.25 12.16
N LEU A 180 2.48 20.20 11.44
CA LEU A 180 1.54 19.92 10.35
C LEU A 180 2.27 19.43 9.09
N TRP A 181 1.58 18.67 8.23
CA TRP A 181 2.13 18.06 7.01
C TRP A 181 2.48 19.06 5.91
#